data_AF-A0A1F6VHS1-F1
#
_entry.id   AF-A0A1F6VHS1-F1
#
_cell.length_a   1.000
_cell.length_b   1.000
_cell.length_c   1.000
_cell.angle_alpha   90.00
_cell.angle_beta   90.00
_cell.angle_gamma   90.00
#
_symmetry.space_group_name_H-M   'P 1'
#
loop_
_entity.id
_entity.type
_entity.pdbx_description
1 polymer ?
#
loop_
_entity_poly.entity_id
_entity_poly.type
_entity_poly.pdbx_seq_one_letter_code
_entity_poly.pdbx_strand_id
1 'polypeptide(L)'
;MESKKEVNVKKEMIPKEKLFIEDTCNALIKIKQPNIPSNILEKARTLGLLEKPEFHISAIATRNGKIITDFLSASKKSETIKNQIREGFLKLPWKYELLDEYYLIEKFYNQEEIEKSGYKNVPNHNRSTLIQKIKLDDLHNYYSKLNKIMGLKLTSPFPHITLFSGSDYEPMANKGIGIYSQDDFNKYLKMKL
;
A
#
# COMPACT_ATOMS: atom_id res chain seq x y z
N MET A 1 23.37 -24.38 31.00
CA MET A 1 22.74 -23.04 31.02
C MET A 1 21.79 -22.97 29.84
N GLU A 2 20.50 -23.17 30.07
CA GLU A 2 19.48 -23.01 29.03
C GLU A 2 19.24 -21.50 28.85
N SER A 3 19.63 -20.96 27.69
CA SER A 3 19.28 -19.60 27.32
C SER A 3 17.75 -19.52 27.19
N LYS A 4 17.10 -18.81 28.12
CA LYS A 4 15.69 -18.45 27.99
C LYS A 4 15.55 -17.66 26.68
N LYS A 5 14.93 -18.27 25.67
CA LYS A 5 14.49 -17.56 24.46
C LYS A 5 13.50 -16.50 24.92
N GLU A 6 13.89 -15.24 24.92
CA GLU A 6 12.94 -14.14 25.02
C GLU A 6 11.92 -14.32 23.91
N VAL A 7 10.68 -14.62 24.30
CA VAL A 7 9.54 -14.57 23.39
C VAL A 7 9.38 -13.09 23.07
N ASN A 8 9.89 -12.68 21.91
CA ASN A 8 9.75 -11.33 21.41
C ASN A 8 8.25 -11.12 21.10
N VAL A 9 7.51 -10.61 22.10
CA VAL A 9 6.08 -10.38 21.98
C VAL A 9 5.89 -9.28 20.94
N LYS A 10 5.53 -9.71 19.73
CA LYS A 10 5.21 -8.83 18.61
C LYS A 10 4.18 -7.79 19.05
N LYS A 11 4.58 -6.53 19.04
CA LYS A 11 3.78 -5.42 19.56
C LYS A 11 2.73 -5.02 18.53
N GLU A 12 1.48 -5.29 18.85
CA GLU A 12 0.34 -4.79 18.08
C GLU A 12 0.31 -3.25 18.14
N MET A 13 0.12 -2.62 16.97
CA MET A 13 0.10 -1.17 16.79
C MET A 13 -1.28 -0.69 16.37
N ILE A 14 -1.60 0.55 16.73
CA ILE A 14 -2.82 1.25 16.32
C ILE A 14 -2.51 2.36 15.30
N PRO A 15 -3.44 2.66 14.38
CA PRO A 15 -3.29 3.78 13.45
C PRO A 15 -3.14 5.12 14.17
N LYS A 16 -2.42 6.06 13.53
CA LYS A 16 -2.44 7.47 13.94
C LYS A 16 -3.73 8.15 13.47
N GLU A 17 -4.14 7.86 12.25
CA GLU A 17 -5.29 8.48 11.59
C GLU A 17 -5.85 7.53 10.53
N LYS A 18 -7.16 7.60 10.27
CA LYS A 18 -7.84 6.89 9.19
C LYS A 18 -8.39 7.94 8.25
N LEU A 19 -7.91 7.96 7.01
CA LEU A 19 -8.28 8.94 6.00
C LEU A 19 -9.01 8.26 4.85
N PHE A 20 -10.26 8.66 4.61
CA PHE A 20 -11.03 8.27 3.43
C PHE A 20 -11.11 9.47 2.49
N ILE A 21 -10.61 9.32 1.27
CA ILE A 21 -10.55 10.40 0.27
C ILE A 21 -11.77 10.26 -0.63
N GLU A 22 -12.77 11.11 -0.39
CA GLU A 22 -14.10 11.02 -1.00
C GLU A 22 -14.08 10.95 -2.53
N ASP A 23 -13.26 11.76 -3.20
CA ASP A 23 -13.29 11.88 -4.66
C ASP A 23 -12.75 10.63 -5.36
N THR A 24 -11.78 9.97 -4.74
CA THR A 24 -11.07 8.82 -5.33
C THR A 24 -11.46 7.49 -4.69
N CYS A 25 -12.27 7.54 -3.62
CA CYS A 25 -12.56 6.41 -2.74
C CYS A 25 -11.30 5.69 -2.20
N ASN A 26 -10.15 6.36 -2.23
CA ASN A 26 -8.93 5.84 -1.63
C ASN A 26 -9.05 5.88 -0.10
N ALA A 27 -8.51 4.87 0.56
CA ALA A 27 -8.56 4.75 2.01
C ALA A 27 -7.15 4.46 2.55
N LEU A 28 -6.65 5.36 3.38
CA LEU A 28 -5.29 5.35 3.91
C LEU A 28 -5.33 5.26 5.43
N ILE A 29 -4.48 4.39 5.97
CA ILE A 29 -4.25 4.25 7.41
C ILE A 29 -2.90 4.92 7.68
N LYS A 30 -2.88 6.14 8.22
CA LYS A 30 -1.63 6.83 8.52
C LYS A 30 -1.00 6.21 9.76
N ILE A 31 0.31 6.02 9.71
CA ILE A 31 1.09 5.43 10.81
C ILE A 31 2.21 6.37 11.25
N LYS A 32 2.81 6.07 12.40
CA LYS A 32 4.06 6.72 12.80
C LYS A 32 5.20 6.20 11.91
N GLN A 33 6.27 6.98 11.78
CA GLN A 33 7.49 6.51 11.15
C GLN A 33 7.95 5.22 11.86
N PRO A 34 8.14 4.12 11.12
CA PRO A 34 8.64 2.88 11.69
C PRO A 34 10.11 3.06 12.10
N ASN A 35 10.57 2.27 13.07
CA ASN A 35 12.00 2.16 13.31
C ASN A 35 12.62 1.33 12.18
N ILE A 36 13.46 1.95 11.36
CA ILE A 36 14.09 1.30 10.20
C ILE A 36 15.51 0.84 10.62
N PRO A 37 15.83 -0.46 10.53
CA PRO A 37 17.16 -0.98 10.85
C PRO A 37 18.28 -0.32 10.02
N SER A 38 19.47 -0.17 10.62
CA SER A 38 20.61 0.51 9.99
C SER A 38 21.06 -0.16 8.69
N ASN A 39 21.03 -1.49 8.62
CA ASN A 39 21.34 -2.25 7.41
C ASN A 39 20.34 -1.96 6.27
N ILE A 40 19.06 -1.74 6.60
CA ILE A 40 18.04 -1.36 5.61
C ILE A 40 18.26 0.07 5.13
N LEU A 41 18.60 1.00 6.03
CA LEU A 41 18.96 2.37 5.68
C LEU A 41 20.19 2.44 4.77
N GLU A 42 21.23 1.68 5.09
CA GLU A 42 22.44 1.57 4.28
C GLU A 42 22.12 1.00 2.90
N LYS A 43 21.33 -0.08 2.86
CA LYS A 43 20.92 -0.69 1.59
C LYS A 43 20.14 0.29 0.72
N ALA A 44 19.20 1.04 1.29
CA ALA A 44 18.45 2.07 0.57
C ALA A 44 19.38 3.14 -0.03
N ARG A 45 20.38 3.61 0.74
CA ARG A 45 21.38 4.58 0.27
C ARG A 45 22.23 4.03 -0.87
N THR A 46 22.73 2.80 -0.76
CA THR A 46 23.50 2.16 -1.84
C THR A 46 22.70 2.03 -3.13
N LEU A 47 21.39 1.84 -3.02
CA LEU A 47 20.47 1.76 -4.16
C LEU A 47 19.99 3.13 -4.66
N GLY A 48 20.41 4.24 -4.03
CA GLY A 48 19.97 5.59 -4.39
C GLY A 48 18.48 5.85 -4.15
N LEU A 49 17.84 5.14 -3.21
CA LEU A 49 16.43 5.33 -2.89
C LEU A 49 16.23 6.49 -1.91
N LEU A 50 15.15 7.24 -2.12
CA LEU A 50 14.75 8.37 -1.28
C LEU A 50 13.73 7.92 -0.22
N GLU A 51 13.92 8.35 1.03
CA GLU A 51 12.98 8.07 2.11
C GLU A 51 11.64 8.75 1.85
N LYS A 52 10.54 8.06 2.18
CA LYS A 52 9.22 8.64 2.09
C LYS A 52 9.02 9.67 3.22
N PRO A 53 8.49 10.88 2.90
CA PRO A 53 8.21 11.89 3.92
C PRO A 53 6.99 11.52 4.79
N GLU A 54 6.20 10.53 4.36
CA GLU A 54 5.01 10.07 5.04
C GLU A 54 4.87 8.54 4.94
N PHE A 55 4.27 7.94 5.97
CA PHE A 55 4.07 6.50 6.07
C PHE A 55 2.59 6.20 6.25
N HIS A 56 2.08 5.34 5.39
CA HIS A 56 0.70 4.89 5.46
C HIS A 56 0.57 3.47 4.92
N ILE A 57 -0.54 2.83 5.28
CA ILE A 57 -1.00 1.58 4.70
C ILE A 57 -2.18 1.91 3.81
N SER A 58 -2.18 1.43 2.56
CA SER A 58 -3.33 1.59 1.67
C SER A 58 -4.35 0.49 1.93
N ALA A 59 -5.48 0.85 2.56
CA ALA A 59 -6.63 -0.05 2.69
C ALA A 59 -7.46 -0.11 1.41
N ILE A 60 -7.60 1.02 0.70
CA ILE A 60 -8.07 1.05 -0.69
C ILE A 60 -7.03 1.85 -1.48
N ALA A 61 -6.26 1.14 -2.29
CA ALA A 61 -5.26 1.73 -3.17
C ALA A 61 -5.90 2.22 -4.49
N THR A 62 -5.20 3.11 -5.20
CA THR A 62 -5.70 3.85 -6.37
C THR A 62 -6.42 3.01 -7.43
N ARG A 63 -5.91 1.80 -7.76
CA ARG A 63 -6.59 0.91 -8.73
C ARG A 63 -7.99 0.53 -8.27
N ASN A 64 -8.13 0.10 -7.01
CA ASN A 64 -9.43 -0.27 -6.44
C ASN A 64 -10.31 0.97 -6.21
N GLY A 65 -9.72 2.09 -5.79
CA GLY A 65 -10.41 3.38 -5.67
C GLY A 65 -11.07 3.78 -6.99
N LYS A 66 -10.34 3.69 -8.11
CA LYS A 66 -10.89 3.95 -9.45
C LYS A 66 -12.07 3.03 -9.79
N ILE A 67 -11.94 1.72 -9.57
CA ILE A 67 -13.02 0.76 -9.84
C ILE A 67 -14.26 1.11 -9.01
N ILE A 68 -14.08 1.51 -7.76
CA ILE A 68 -15.17 1.94 -6.88
C ILE A 68 -15.82 3.23 -7.40
N THR A 69 -15.04 4.26 -7.73
CA THR A 69 -15.57 5.51 -8.27
C THR A 69 -16.33 5.30 -9.59
N ASP A 70 -15.81 4.46 -10.49
CA ASP A 70 -16.47 4.12 -11.76
C ASP A 70 -17.82 3.41 -11.49
N PHE A 71 -17.83 2.44 -10.57
CA PHE A 71 -19.05 1.74 -10.15
C PHE A 71 -20.09 2.70 -9.54
N LEU A 72 -19.66 3.59 -8.65
CA LEU A 72 -20.54 4.56 -8.00
C LEU A 72 -21.14 5.54 -9.01
N SER A 73 -20.37 5.96 -10.02
CA SER A 73 -20.84 6.88 -11.06
C SER A 73 -21.99 6.31 -11.89
N ALA A 74 -22.07 4.98 -12.03
CA ALA A 74 -23.16 4.30 -12.73
C ALA A 74 -24.34 3.91 -11.82
N SER A 75 -24.20 4.02 -10.50
CA SER A 75 -25.17 3.52 -9.52
C SER A 75 -26.20 4.57 -9.12
N LYS A 76 -27.49 4.17 -9.11
CA LYS A 76 -28.58 5.01 -8.57
C LYS A 76 -28.52 5.19 -7.04
N LYS A 77 -27.72 4.39 -6.34
CA LYS A 77 -27.55 4.42 -4.88
C LYS A 77 -26.14 4.82 -4.46
N SER A 78 -25.45 5.60 -5.30
CA SER A 78 -24.05 5.96 -5.16
C SER A 78 -23.71 6.49 -3.75
N GLU A 79 -24.45 7.49 -3.27
CA GLU A 79 -24.21 8.10 -1.96
C GLU A 79 -24.41 7.12 -0.79
N THR A 80 -25.45 6.29 -0.85
CA THR A 80 -25.69 5.27 0.18
C THR A 80 -24.57 4.24 0.21
N ILE A 81 -24.13 3.75 -0.96
CA ILE A 81 -23.06 2.75 -1.07
C ILE A 81 -21.74 3.37 -0.60
N LYS A 82 -21.42 4.58 -1.05
CA LYS A 82 -20.21 5.31 -0.66
C LYS A 82 -20.13 5.49 0.86
N ASN A 83 -21.22 5.90 1.49
CA ASN A 83 -21.30 6.00 2.95
C ASN A 83 -21.10 4.65 3.64
N GLN A 84 -21.65 3.54 3.12
CA GLN A 84 -21.41 2.22 3.69
C GLN A 84 -19.93 1.80 3.60
N ILE A 85 -19.28 2.09 2.47
CA ILE A 85 -17.84 1.85 2.28
C ILE A 85 -17.02 2.65 3.31
N ARG A 86 -17.27 3.97 3.38
CA ARG A 86 -16.60 4.90 4.30
C ARG A 86 -16.79 4.47 5.76
N GLU A 87 -18.03 4.23 6.19
CA GLU A 87 -18.34 3.80 7.55
C GLU A 87 -17.72 2.43 7.89
N GLY A 88 -17.73 1.50 6.93
CA GLY A 88 -17.07 0.20 7.07
C GLY A 88 -15.56 0.35 7.31
N PHE A 89 -14.91 1.27 6.59
CA PHE A 89 -13.49 1.59 6.78
C PHE A 89 -13.24 2.27 8.14
N LEU A 90 -14.02 3.30 8.49
CA LEU A 90 -13.77 4.10 9.68
C LEU A 90 -14.07 3.36 10.99
N LYS A 91 -14.98 2.37 10.99
CA LYS A 91 -15.32 1.60 12.19
C LYS A 91 -14.31 0.51 12.54
N LEU A 92 -13.49 0.06 11.60
CA LEU A 92 -12.48 -0.95 11.87
C LEU A 92 -11.33 -0.36 12.72
N PRO A 93 -10.76 -1.17 13.64
CA PRO A 93 -9.66 -0.71 14.48
C PRO A 93 -8.35 -0.61 13.68
N TRP A 94 -8.20 -1.39 12.60
CA TRP A 94 -7.02 -1.42 11.73
C TRP A 94 -5.73 -1.66 12.50
N LYS A 95 -5.78 -2.62 13.41
CA LYS A 95 -4.60 -3.00 14.18
C LYS A 95 -3.60 -3.69 13.24
N TYR A 96 -2.33 -3.34 13.38
CA TYR A 96 -1.27 -3.87 12.53
C TYR A 96 -0.04 -4.27 13.32
N GLU A 97 0.77 -5.13 12.71
CA GLU A 97 2.07 -5.53 13.22
C GLU A 97 3.11 -5.26 12.14
N LEU A 98 4.18 -4.55 12.49
CA LEU A 98 5.34 -4.43 11.63
C LEU A 98 6.14 -5.73 11.69
N LEU A 99 6.38 -6.37 10.54
CA LEU A 99 7.20 -7.57 10.46
C LEU A 99 8.64 -7.17 10.16
N ASP A 100 9.59 -7.93 10.69
CA ASP A 100 11.02 -7.83 10.34
C ASP A 100 11.27 -8.50 8.98
N GLU A 101 10.52 -8.06 7.97
CA GLU A 101 10.56 -8.56 6.61
C GLU A 101 10.54 -7.38 5.63
N TYR A 102 11.68 -7.14 4.98
CA TYR A 102 11.89 -6.05 4.04
C TYR A 102 12.07 -6.59 2.63
N TYR A 103 11.55 -5.86 1.65
CA TYR A 103 11.57 -6.30 0.26
C TYR A 103 11.88 -5.12 -0.66
N LEU A 104 12.69 -5.38 -1.68
CA LEU A 104 12.84 -4.50 -2.82
C LEU A 104 11.91 -4.96 -3.93
N ILE A 105 11.10 -4.01 -4.39
CA ILE A 105 10.16 -4.17 -5.49
C ILE A 105 10.64 -3.33 -6.66
N GLU A 106 10.69 -3.89 -7.86
CA GLU A 106 11.09 -3.19 -9.08
C GLU A 106 10.07 -3.38 -10.18
N LYS A 107 9.81 -2.30 -10.92
CA LYS A 107 8.89 -2.34 -12.05
C LYS A 107 9.36 -1.40 -13.16
N PHE A 108 9.43 -1.94 -14.37
CA PHE A 108 9.52 -1.15 -15.60
C PHE A 108 8.14 -0.63 -15.97
N TYR A 109 8.04 0.67 -16.24
CA TYR A 109 6.83 1.33 -16.73
C TYR A 109 7.03 1.69 -18.19
N ASN A 110 6.25 1.04 -19.06
CA ASN A 110 6.22 1.38 -20.48
C ASN A 110 5.23 2.53 -20.75
N GLN A 111 5.31 3.09 -21.96
CA GLN A 111 4.51 4.24 -22.37
C GLN A 111 3.00 3.99 -22.23
N GLU A 112 2.52 2.79 -22.58
CA GLU A 112 1.11 2.42 -22.47
C GLU A 112 0.62 2.46 -21.01
N GLU A 113 1.39 1.92 -20.07
CA GLU A 113 1.05 1.95 -18.64
C GLU A 113 1.11 3.37 -18.06
N ILE A 114 2.08 4.17 -18.51
CA ILE A 114 2.26 5.57 -18.11
C ILE A 114 1.05 6.40 -18.52
N GLU A 115 0.63 6.28 -19.78
CA GLU A 115 -0.53 6.99 -20.33
C GLU A 115 -1.83 6.54 -19.69
N LYS A 116 -2.02 5.23 -19.48
CA LYS A 116 -3.17 4.68 -18.73
C LYS A 116 -3.25 5.20 -17.29
N SER A 117 -2.12 5.60 -16.71
CA SER A 117 -2.05 6.20 -15.38
C SER A 117 -2.28 7.72 -15.39
N GLY A 118 -2.53 8.32 -16.56
CA GLY A 118 -2.81 9.74 -16.73
C GLY A 118 -1.57 10.64 -16.85
N TYR A 119 -0.37 10.06 -16.94
CA TYR A 119 0.85 10.83 -17.15
C TYR A 119 1.09 11.08 -18.63
N LYS A 120 1.29 12.35 -19.00
CA LYS A 120 1.65 12.77 -20.36
C LYS A 120 3.13 13.10 -20.42
N ASN A 121 3.77 12.79 -21.55
CA ASN A 121 5.17 13.14 -21.82
C ASN A 121 6.20 12.60 -20.80
N VAL A 122 5.88 11.52 -20.12
CA VAL A 122 6.80 10.82 -19.23
C VAL A 122 7.39 9.65 -20.02
N PRO A 123 8.73 9.55 -20.16
CA PRO A 123 9.35 8.46 -20.90
C PRO A 123 9.22 7.14 -20.14
N ASN A 124 9.49 6.03 -20.83
CA ASN A 124 9.72 4.74 -20.19
C ASN A 124 10.77 4.88 -19.08
N HIS A 125 10.53 4.24 -17.95
CA HIS A 125 11.42 4.35 -16.79
C HIS A 125 11.25 3.14 -15.88
N ASN A 126 12.29 2.84 -15.10
CA ASN A 126 12.24 1.89 -14.01
C ASN A 126 11.96 2.61 -12.71
N ARG A 127 11.15 1.99 -11.85
CA ARG A 127 11.03 2.39 -10.45
C ARG A 127 11.47 1.26 -9.56
N SER A 128 11.98 1.65 -8.40
CA SER A 128 12.32 0.75 -7.31
C SER A 128 11.67 1.25 -6.03
N THR A 129 11.19 0.35 -5.19
CA THR A 129 10.52 0.69 -3.93
C THR A 129 10.94 -0.32 -2.87
N LEU A 130 11.44 0.18 -1.74
CA LEU A 130 11.73 -0.65 -0.58
C LEU A 130 10.53 -0.59 0.36
N ILE A 131 9.96 -1.75 0.64
CA ILE A 131 8.78 -1.91 1.48
C ILE A 131 9.10 -2.71 2.73
N GLN A 132 8.34 -2.47 3.79
CA GLN A 132 8.25 -3.37 4.94
C GLN A 132 6.89 -4.05 4.92
N LYS A 133 6.90 -5.37 5.05
CA LYS A 133 5.66 -6.15 5.14
C LYS A 133 5.03 -5.97 6.51
N ILE A 134 3.71 -5.99 6.55
CA ILE A 134 2.96 -5.89 7.79
C ILE A 134 1.94 -7.02 7.89
N LYS A 135 1.51 -7.31 9.11
CA LYS A 135 0.28 -8.07 9.36
C LYS A 135 -0.88 -7.09 9.54
N LEU A 136 -1.98 -7.31 8.81
CA LEU A 136 -3.18 -6.48 8.86
C LEU A 136 -4.44 -7.34 8.65
N ASP A 137 -4.88 -8.01 9.71
CA ASP A 137 -5.94 -9.02 9.63
C ASP A 137 -7.30 -8.42 9.19
N ASP A 138 -7.56 -7.15 9.56
CA ASP A 138 -8.78 -6.43 9.22
C ASP A 138 -8.97 -6.24 7.70
N LEU A 139 -7.90 -6.26 6.92
CA LEU A 139 -7.94 -5.97 5.48
C LEU A 139 -8.78 -6.99 4.71
N HIS A 140 -8.62 -8.27 5.00
CA HIS A 140 -9.39 -9.32 4.35
C HIS A 140 -10.88 -9.21 4.67
N ASN A 141 -11.20 -9.00 5.95
CA ASN A 141 -12.57 -8.82 6.43
C ASN A 141 -13.24 -7.59 5.80
N TYR A 142 -12.49 -6.51 5.65
CA TYR A 142 -12.96 -5.30 4.98
C TYR A 142 -13.31 -5.56 3.51
N TYR A 143 -12.41 -6.21 2.75
CA TYR A 143 -12.64 -6.53 1.35
C TYR A 143 -13.80 -7.51 1.13
N SER A 144 -14.00 -8.47 2.03
CA SER A 144 -15.16 -9.36 2.00
C SER A 144 -16.49 -8.58 2.10
N LYS A 145 -16.57 -7.63 3.05
CA LYS A 145 -17.75 -6.75 3.19
C LYS A 145 -17.92 -5.81 2.01
N LEU A 146 -16.82 -5.20 1.55
CA LEU A 146 -16.81 -4.30 0.39
C LEU A 146 -17.35 -4.99 -0.87
N ASN A 147 -16.86 -6.20 -1.15
CA ASN A 147 -17.32 -7.01 -2.28
C ASN A 147 -18.80 -7.37 -2.17
N LYS A 148 -19.30 -7.68 -0.97
CA LYS A 148 -20.73 -7.93 -0.73
C LYS A 148 -21.59 -6.69 -0.96
N ILE A 149 -21.14 -5.51 -0.50
CA ILE A 149 -21.87 -4.24 -0.68
C ILE A 149 -22.00 -3.90 -2.18
N MET A 150 -20.91 -4.08 -2.93
CA MET A 150 -20.84 -3.65 -4.32
C MET A 150 -21.25 -4.72 -5.34
N GLY A 151 -21.32 -5.99 -4.92
CA GLY A 151 -21.49 -7.11 -5.85
C GLY A 151 -20.29 -7.29 -6.78
N LEU A 152 -19.08 -6.89 -6.34
CA LEU A 152 -17.83 -6.99 -7.11
C LEU A 152 -16.89 -8.04 -6.52
N LYS A 153 -15.81 -8.34 -7.26
CA LYS A 153 -14.70 -9.19 -6.81
C LYS A 153 -13.40 -8.40 -6.79
N LEU A 154 -13.31 -7.41 -5.91
CA LEU A 154 -12.10 -6.63 -5.68
C LEU A 154 -11.07 -7.48 -4.93
N THR A 155 -9.82 -7.39 -5.37
CA THR A 155 -8.67 -8.03 -4.72
C THR A 155 -8.11 -7.11 -3.64
N SER A 156 -7.86 -7.65 -2.45
CA SER A 156 -7.20 -6.91 -1.38
C SER A 156 -5.73 -6.62 -1.73
N PRO A 157 -5.21 -5.41 -1.45
CA PRO A 157 -3.82 -5.09 -1.69
C PRO A 157 -2.89 -5.94 -0.81
N PHE A 158 -1.64 -6.09 -1.23
CA PHE A 158 -0.62 -6.71 -0.38
C PHE A 158 -0.34 -5.80 0.83
N PRO A 159 -0.44 -6.27 2.07
CA PRO A 159 -0.27 -5.43 3.26
C PRO A 159 1.20 -5.06 3.46
N HIS A 160 1.52 -3.80 3.20
CA HIS A 160 2.87 -3.25 3.36
C HIS A 160 2.85 -1.76 3.68
N ILE A 161 4.01 -1.25 4.05
CA ILE A 161 4.33 0.18 4.06
C ILE A 161 5.50 0.44 3.11
N THR A 162 5.43 1.55 2.38
CA THR A 162 6.56 1.99 1.57
C THR A 162 7.52 2.80 2.43
N LEU A 163 8.79 2.40 2.47
CA LEU A 163 9.83 3.08 3.23
C LEU A 163 10.64 4.03 2.35
N PHE A 164 11.06 3.54 1.18
CA PHE A 164 11.86 4.29 0.23
C PHE A 164 11.35 4.08 -1.20
N SER A 165 11.56 5.07 -2.07
CA SER A 165 11.28 4.97 -3.50
C SER A 165 12.40 5.57 -4.34
N GLY A 166 12.55 5.10 -5.58
CA GLY A 166 13.49 5.64 -6.55
C GLY A 166 12.99 5.40 -7.97
N SER A 167 13.57 6.14 -8.92
CA SER A 167 13.26 6.06 -10.35
C SER A 167 14.48 6.49 -11.15
N ASP A 168 14.75 5.85 -12.28
CA ASP A 168 15.77 6.31 -13.24
C ASP A 168 15.31 7.55 -14.03
N TYR A 169 14.03 7.92 -13.93
CA TYR A 169 13.49 9.22 -14.32
C TYR A 169 13.20 10.08 -13.08
N GLU A 170 14.05 11.08 -12.83
CA GLU A 170 14.11 11.88 -11.61
C GLU A 170 12.77 12.50 -11.15
N PRO A 171 11.91 13.04 -12.04
CA PRO A 171 10.59 13.54 -11.63
C PRO A 171 9.67 12.50 -10.99
N MET A 172 9.97 11.21 -11.16
CA MET A 172 9.23 10.08 -10.57
C MET A 172 9.95 9.43 -9.38
N ALA A 173 11.10 9.95 -8.93
CA ALA A 173 11.91 9.33 -7.86
C ALA A 173 11.15 9.15 -6.53
N ASN A 174 10.23 10.07 -6.22
CA ASN A 174 9.41 10.01 -5.01
C ASN A 174 8.12 9.18 -5.16
N LYS A 175 7.89 8.55 -6.31
CA LYS A 175 6.69 7.74 -6.58
C LYS A 175 6.99 6.27 -6.35
N GLY A 176 6.29 5.67 -5.38
CA GLY A 176 6.34 4.23 -5.15
C GLY A 176 5.66 3.42 -6.26
N ILE A 177 5.85 2.10 -6.20
CA ILE A 177 5.14 1.11 -7.01
C ILE A 177 3.85 0.69 -6.30
N GLY A 178 2.72 0.75 -6.99
CA GLY A 178 1.45 0.25 -6.45
C GLY A 178 1.40 -1.27 -6.45
N ILE A 179 1.20 -1.88 -5.28
CA ILE A 179 1.12 -3.34 -5.09
C ILE A 179 -0.32 -3.72 -4.72
N TYR A 180 -1.14 -4.00 -5.75
CA TYR A 180 -2.59 -4.11 -5.59
C TYR A 180 -3.08 -5.53 -5.27
N SER A 181 -2.18 -6.51 -5.20
CA SER A 181 -2.47 -7.90 -4.86
C SER A 181 -1.21 -8.64 -4.43
N GLN A 182 -1.37 -9.86 -3.92
CA GLN A 182 -0.26 -10.80 -3.71
C GLN A 182 0.46 -11.14 -5.03
N ASP A 183 -0.27 -11.23 -6.14
CA ASP A 183 0.32 -11.51 -7.46
C ASP A 183 1.18 -10.34 -7.94
N ASP A 184 0.74 -9.09 -7.72
CA ASP A 184 1.55 -7.90 -8.01
C ASP A 184 2.84 -7.94 -7.17
N PHE A 185 2.76 -8.28 -5.87
CA PHE A 185 3.95 -8.43 -5.03
C PHE A 185 4.90 -9.49 -5.58
N ASN A 186 4.40 -10.69 -5.88
CA ASN A 186 5.22 -11.79 -6.40
C ASN A 186 5.85 -11.43 -7.76
N LYS A 187 5.10 -10.75 -8.62
CA LYS A 187 5.53 -10.36 -9.96
C LYS A 187 6.66 -9.33 -9.95
N TYR A 188 6.60 -8.36 -9.04
CA TYR A 188 7.56 -7.25 -8.98
C TYR A 188 8.64 -7.44 -7.90
N LEU A 189 8.59 -8.54 -7.13
CA LEU A 189 9.58 -8.85 -6.13
C LEU A 189 10.95 -9.06 -6.78
N LYS A 190 11.91 -8.21 -6.40
CA LYS A 190 13.30 -8.33 -6.85
C LYS A 190 14.15 -9.09 -5.84
N MET A 191 14.06 -8.70 -4.57
CA MET A 191 14.83 -9.33 -3.50
C MET A 191 14.18 -9.14 -2.12
N LYS A 192 14.40 -10.12 -1.24
CA LYS A 192 14.18 -10.00 0.21
C LYS A 192 15.47 -9.46 0.84
N LEU A 193 15.35 -8.54 1.78
CA LEU A 193 16.45 -7.88 2.49
C LEU A 193 16.50 -8.30 3.95
#